data_AF-A0A962I3P4-F1
#
_entry.id   AF-A0A962I3P4-F1
#
_cell.length_a   1.000
_cell.length_b   1.000
_cell.length_c   1.000
_cell.angle_alpha   90.00
_cell.angle_beta   90.00
_cell.angle_gamma   90.00
#
_symmetry.space_group_name_H-M   'P 1'
#
loop_
_entity.id
_entity.type
_entity.pdbx_description
1 polymer ?
#
loop_
_entity_poly.entity_id
_entity_poly.type
_entity_poly.pdbx_seq_one_letter_code
_entity_poly.pdbx_strand_id
1 'polypeptide(L)'
;TKMAKAVVDASAIPSIISDAFRVAEAERPGAVHLELPEDVAAEMVPEEDPVPRSRARLPQCPEASLDEAAELILAAKHPLLVVGAGANRRPAFEALDDFVRTTRIPFVTTQMGKGAVGGSHDEYLGTAALSEGDYIHKAFRQADLIVNAGHDVVEKPPFLMHQDGPKVIHVNFSQAEIDEVYFPQIELLGEIGTTFVSLTDRLRDKCRHDPSPFYA
;
A
#
# COMPACT_ATOMS: atom_id res chain seq x y z
N THR A 1 -8.26 16.34 6.57
CA THR A 1 -7.74 16.93 5.32
C THR A 1 -6.22 16.95 5.39
N LYS A 2 -5.51 16.88 4.26
CA LYS A 2 -4.04 16.96 4.20
C LYS A 2 -3.52 18.40 4.29
N MET A 3 -4.33 19.36 3.86
CA MET A 3 -4.07 20.78 3.98
C MET A 3 -5.40 21.51 4.19
N ALA A 4 -5.38 22.53 5.04
CA ALA A 4 -6.45 23.51 5.19
C ALA A 4 -5.79 24.90 5.17
N LYS A 5 -6.17 25.76 4.22
CA LYS A 5 -5.53 27.07 4.03
C LYS A 5 -6.51 28.13 3.53
N ALA A 6 -6.48 29.31 4.14
CA ALA A 6 -7.15 30.50 3.61
C ALA A 6 -6.25 31.24 2.62
N VAL A 7 -6.84 31.66 1.50
CA VAL A 7 -6.19 32.53 0.51
C VAL A 7 -6.33 33.96 1.00
N VAL A 8 -5.20 34.61 1.26
CA VAL A 8 -5.14 35.97 1.83
C VAL A 8 -4.71 37.03 0.82
N ASP A 9 -4.37 36.62 -0.40
CA ASP A 9 -3.89 37.48 -1.49
C ASP A 9 -4.26 36.84 -2.81
N ALA A 10 -4.92 37.59 -3.70
CA ALA A 10 -5.38 37.08 -4.98
C ALA A 10 -4.22 36.69 -5.91
N SER A 11 -3.07 37.36 -5.81
CA SER A 11 -1.91 37.07 -6.65
C SER A 11 -1.31 35.67 -6.37
N ALA A 12 -1.54 35.14 -5.16
CA ALA A 12 -1.05 33.82 -4.76
C ALA A 12 -1.92 32.65 -5.25
N ILE A 13 -3.14 32.91 -5.77
CA ILE A 13 -4.10 31.86 -6.16
C ILE A 13 -3.49 30.80 -7.09
N PRO A 14 -2.78 31.14 -8.18
CA PRO A 14 -2.21 30.12 -9.08
C PRO A 14 -1.26 29.16 -8.36
N SER A 15 -0.43 29.69 -7.46
CA SER A 15 0.53 28.89 -6.68
C SER A 15 -0.15 28.02 -5.62
N ILE A 16 -1.14 28.55 -4.91
CA ILE A 16 -1.86 27.84 -3.85
C ILE A 16 -2.68 26.70 -4.44
N ILE A 17 -3.34 26.93 -5.57
CA ILE A 17 -4.11 25.89 -6.27
C ILE A 17 -3.16 24.79 -6.77
N SER A 18 -2.05 25.15 -7.41
CA SER A 18 -1.07 24.16 -7.88
C SER A 18 -0.50 23.31 -6.73
N ASP A 19 -0.19 23.93 -5.60
CA ASP A 19 0.25 23.22 -4.40
C ASP A 19 -0.85 22.35 -3.77
N ALA A 20 -2.11 22.82 -3.77
CA ALA A 20 -3.23 22.06 -3.26
C ALA A 20 -3.45 20.75 -4.01
N PHE A 21 -3.40 20.77 -5.35
CA PHE A 21 -3.45 19.55 -6.15
C PHE A 21 -2.24 18.65 -5.87
N ARG A 22 -1.03 19.23 -5.76
CA ARG A 22 0.18 18.47 -5.42
C ARG A 22 0.05 17.75 -4.08
N VAL A 23 -0.46 18.41 -3.05
CA VAL A 23 -0.68 17.83 -1.71
C VAL A 23 -1.80 16.78 -1.74
N ALA A 24 -2.90 17.07 -2.43
CA ALA A 24 -4.05 16.17 -2.52
C ALA A 24 -3.71 14.84 -3.22
N GLU A 25 -2.89 14.90 -4.26
CA GLU A 25 -2.47 13.73 -5.06
C GLU A 25 -1.23 13.02 -4.50
N ALA A 26 -0.40 13.69 -3.70
CA ALA A 26 0.76 13.06 -3.08
C ALA A 26 0.36 11.88 -2.19
N GLU A 27 1.23 10.89 -2.08
CA GLU A 27 0.96 9.70 -1.26
C GLU A 27 0.97 10.02 0.25
N ARG A 28 -0.02 9.56 1.03
CA ARG A 28 -1.31 8.97 0.61
C ARG A 28 -2.28 10.05 0.11
N PRO A 29 -3.07 9.85 -0.96
CA PRO A 29 -4.00 10.87 -1.45
C PRO A 29 -5.04 11.27 -0.42
N GLY A 30 -5.51 12.51 -0.46
CA GLY A 30 -6.50 12.97 0.51
C GLY A 30 -7.02 14.38 0.25
N ALA A 31 -8.11 14.72 0.93
CA ALA A 31 -8.80 15.99 0.72
C ALA A 31 -7.98 17.20 1.19
N VAL A 32 -8.06 18.29 0.43
CA VAL A 32 -7.53 19.61 0.78
C VAL A 32 -8.70 20.60 0.87
N HIS A 33 -8.62 21.52 1.82
CA HIS A 33 -9.61 22.57 2.03
C HIS A 33 -8.98 23.94 1.78
N LEU A 34 -9.57 24.72 0.87
CA LEU A 34 -9.15 26.08 0.58
C LEU A 34 -10.30 27.04 0.87
N GLU A 35 -10.02 28.08 1.64
CA GLU A 35 -10.98 29.15 1.92
C GLU A 35 -10.62 30.35 1.05
N LEU A 36 -11.59 30.85 0.30
CA LEU A 36 -11.45 32.03 -0.56
C LEU A 36 -12.39 33.13 -0.03
N PRO A 37 -11.86 34.10 0.72
CA PRO A 37 -12.63 35.26 1.17
C PRO A 37 -13.20 36.07 0.01
N GLU A 38 -14.37 36.67 0.20
CA GLU A 38 -15.06 37.45 -0.84
C GLU A 38 -14.28 38.70 -1.26
N ASP A 39 -13.64 39.37 -0.30
CA ASP A 39 -12.79 40.53 -0.53
C ASP A 39 -11.59 40.17 -1.40
N VAL A 40 -10.91 39.05 -1.11
CA VAL A 40 -9.79 38.55 -1.92
C VAL A 40 -10.26 38.10 -3.30
N ALA A 41 -11.42 37.44 -3.40
CA ALA A 41 -11.99 37.02 -4.68
C ALA A 41 -12.36 38.21 -5.60
N ALA A 42 -12.62 39.39 -5.02
CA ALA A 42 -12.96 40.61 -5.74
C ALA A 42 -11.73 41.42 -6.20
N GLU A 43 -10.52 41.07 -5.76
CA GLU A 43 -9.29 41.76 -6.15
C GLU A 43 -8.97 41.56 -7.63
N MET A 44 -8.53 42.64 -8.29
CA MET A 44 -8.10 42.60 -9.69
C MET A 44 -6.58 42.43 -9.76
N VAL A 45 -6.14 41.29 -10.29
CA VAL A 45 -4.72 40.97 -10.52
C VAL A 45 -4.46 40.74 -12.01
N PRO A 46 -3.21 40.90 -12.49
CA PRO A 46 -2.84 40.49 -13.84
C PRO A 46 -3.18 39.01 -14.08
N GLU A 47 -3.56 38.68 -15.30
CA GLU A 47 -3.78 37.29 -15.69
C GLU A 47 -2.44 36.56 -15.74
N GLU A 48 -2.32 35.48 -14.96
CA GLU A 48 -1.13 34.62 -14.92
C GLU A 48 -1.53 33.18 -15.24
N ASP A 49 -0.64 32.48 -15.96
CA ASP A 49 -0.81 31.06 -16.21
C ASP A 49 -0.71 30.27 -14.89
N PRO A 50 -1.48 29.17 -14.73
CA PRO A 50 -1.32 28.26 -13.61
C PRO A 50 0.11 27.74 -13.50
N VAL A 51 0.64 27.69 -12.27
CA VAL A 51 1.98 27.15 -12.02
C VAL A 51 2.04 25.70 -12.53
N PRO A 52 2.92 25.36 -13.49
CA PRO A 52 3.00 24.04 -14.07
C PRO A 52 3.24 22.95 -13.02
N ARG A 53 2.58 21.81 -13.20
CA ARG A 53 2.73 20.66 -12.30
C ARG A 53 4.18 20.14 -12.31
N SER A 54 4.77 20.00 -11.13
CA SER A 54 6.07 19.33 -10.97
C SER A 54 5.97 17.84 -11.34
N ARG A 55 6.97 17.34 -12.06
CA ARG A 55 7.11 15.91 -12.38
C ARG A 55 7.95 15.25 -11.30
N ALA A 56 7.30 14.57 -10.35
CA ALA A 56 7.98 13.72 -9.38
C ALA A 56 8.14 12.30 -9.94
N ARG A 57 9.31 11.68 -9.74
CA ARG A 57 9.48 10.24 -9.93
C ARG A 57 8.99 9.53 -8.67
N LEU A 58 8.35 8.38 -8.85
CA LEU A 58 7.94 7.56 -7.73
C LEU A 58 9.19 6.94 -7.07
N PRO A 59 9.22 6.82 -5.73
CA PRO A 59 10.34 6.22 -5.03
C PRO A 59 10.49 4.74 -5.41
N GLN A 60 11.74 4.27 -5.49
CA GLN A 60 12.06 2.87 -5.76
C GLN A 60 12.62 2.22 -4.50
N CYS A 61 12.18 0.99 -4.24
CA CYS A 61 12.70 0.20 -3.13
C CYS A 61 14.19 -0.15 -3.39
N PRO A 62 15.08 -0.01 -2.39
CA PRO A 62 16.47 -0.44 -2.53
C PRO A 62 16.60 -1.92 -2.90
N GLU A 63 17.51 -2.24 -3.82
CA GLU A 63 17.75 -3.62 -4.30
C GLU A 63 18.13 -4.58 -3.16
N ALA A 64 18.94 -4.13 -2.20
CA ALA A 64 19.33 -4.96 -1.06
C ALA A 64 18.14 -5.38 -0.19
N SER A 65 17.16 -4.50 0.03
CA SER A 65 15.94 -4.83 0.77
C SER A 65 15.05 -5.79 -0.02
N LEU A 66 14.98 -5.63 -1.35
CA LEU A 66 14.28 -6.56 -2.24
C LEU A 66 14.89 -7.95 -2.23
N ASP A 67 16.23 -8.05 -2.23
CA ASP A 67 16.96 -9.32 -2.14
C ASP A 67 16.68 -10.03 -0.80
N GLU A 68 16.77 -9.30 0.31
CA GLU A 68 16.49 -9.84 1.65
C GLU A 68 15.04 -10.34 1.79
N ALA A 69 14.07 -9.58 1.27
CA ALA A 69 12.67 -10.00 1.25
C ALA A 69 12.45 -11.23 0.36
N ALA A 70 13.09 -11.30 -0.81
CA ALA A 70 12.98 -12.46 -1.69
C ALA A 70 13.55 -13.72 -1.04
N GLU A 71 14.67 -13.62 -0.32
CA GLU A 71 15.24 -14.73 0.45
C GLU A 71 14.28 -15.22 1.54
N LEU A 72 13.64 -14.32 2.29
CA LEU A 72 12.62 -14.71 3.27
C LEU A 72 11.42 -15.39 2.63
N ILE A 73 10.94 -14.88 1.49
CA ILE A 73 9.80 -15.49 0.76
C ILE A 73 10.16 -16.90 0.29
N LEU A 74 11.36 -17.10 -0.25
CA LEU A 74 11.83 -18.43 -0.70
C LEU A 74 11.99 -19.43 0.45
N ALA A 75 12.33 -18.96 1.65
CA ALA A 75 12.49 -19.79 2.84
C ALA A 75 11.16 -20.13 3.54
N ALA A 76 10.09 -19.37 3.28
CA ALA A 76 8.79 -19.55 3.91
C ALA A 76 8.10 -20.83 3.41
N LYS A 77 7.48 -21.57 4.34
CA LYS A 77 6.67 -22.76 4.01
C LYS A 77 5.23 -22.38 3.71
N HIS A 78 4.70 -21.42 4.45
CA HIS A 78 3.31 -20.97 4.37
C HIS A 78 3.28 -19.43 4.30
N PRO A 79 3.83 -18.81 3.24
CA PRO A 79 3.70 -17.37 3.06
C PRO A 79 2.24 -16.99 2.79
N LEU A 80 1.84 -15.83 3.30
CA LEU A 80 0.52 -15.25 3.10
C LEU A 80 0.66 -13.80 2.66
N LEU A 81 0.03 -13.43 1.55
CA LEU A 81 -0.07 -12.04 1.11
C LEU A 81 -1.29 -11.37 1.75
N VAL A 82 -1.08 -10.22 2.38
CA VAL A 82 -2.15 -9.37 2.91
C VAL A 82 -2.19 -8.11 2.08
N VAL A 83 -3.35 -7.81 1.49
CA VAL A 83 -3.54 -6.68 0.58
C VAL A 83 -4.40 -5.62 1.27
N GLY A 84 -3.75 -4.52 1.68
CA GLY A 84 -4.34 -3.38 2.37
C GLY A 84 -4.82 -2.25 1.45
N ALA A 85 -5.35 -1.17 2.02
CA ALA A 85 -5.88 -0.01 1.30
C ALA A 85 -4.86 0.61 0.35
N GLY A 86 -3.60 0.65 0.76
CA GLY A 86 -2.54 1.25 -0.03
C GLY A 86 -2.21 0.51 -1.31
N ALA A 87 -2.61 -0.75 -1.44
CA ALA A 87 -2.43 -1.53 -2.66
C ALA A 87 -3.44 -1.18 -3.76
N ASN A 88 -4.50 -0.41 -3.46
CA ASN A 88 -5.51 0.02 -4.43
C ASN A 88 -5.08 1.20 -5.33
N ARG A 89 -3.77 1.33 -5.56
CA ARG A 89 -3.16 2.41 -6.35
C ARG A 89 -2.73 1.88 -7.71
N ARG A 90 -2.78 2.71 -8.76
CA ARG A 90 -2.13 2.34 -10.03
C ARG A 90 -0.63 2.63 -9.94
N PRO A 91 0.26 1.73 -10.41
CA PRO A 91 0.00 0.51 -11.19
C PRO A 91 -0.03 -0.82 -10.37
N ALA A 92 -0.34 -0.80 -9.08
CA ALA A 92 -0.19 -1.98 -8.21
C ALA A 92 -1.06 -3.20 -8.59
N PHE A 93 -2.23 -3.00 -9.24
CA PHE A 93 -3.11 -4.10 -9.63
C PHE A 93 -2.42 -5.16 -10.51
N GLU A 94 -1.82 -4.75 -11.63
CA GLU A 94 -1.19 -5.68 -12.57
C GLU A 94 0.04 -6.35 -11.95
N ALA A 95 0.78 -5.61 -11.13
CA ALA A 95 1.97 -6.12 -10.45
C ALA A 95 1.63 -7.17 -9.39
N LEU A 96 0.63 -6.91 -8.56
CA LEU A 96 0.16 -7.86 -7.54
C LEU A 96 -0.51 -9.08 -8.18
N ASP A 97 -1.27 -8.88 -9.25
CA ASP A 97 -1.87 -9.97 -10.03
C ASP A 97 -0.81 -10.91 -10.63
N ASP A 98 0.25 -10.35 -11.24
CA ASP A 98 1.38 -11.15 -11.75
C ASP A 98 2.16 -11.83 -10.62
N PHE A 99 2.36 -11.15 -9.50
CA PHE A 99 3.02 -11.72 -8.32
C PHE A 99 2.27 -12.95 -7.81
N VAL A 100 0.94 -12.85 -7.61
CA VAL A 100 0.11 -13.98 -7.13
C VAL A 100 0.12 -15.12 -8.16
N ARG A 101 -0.06 -14.82 -9.45
CA ARG A 101 -0.04 -15.84 -10.51
C ARG A 101 1.30 -16.57 -10.59
N THR A 102 2.40 -15.85 -10.45
CA THR A 102 3.77 -16.38 -10.56
C THR A 102 4.12 -17.23 -9.34
N THR A 103 3.89 -16.70 -8.13
CA THR A 103 4.33 -17.33 -6.88
C THR A 103 3.32 -18.34 -6.32
N ARG A 104 2.04 -18.25 -6.73
CA ARG A 104 0.90 -18.99 -6.16
C ARG A 104 0.76 -18.81 -4.65
N ILE A 105 1.27 -17.70 -4.11
CA ILE A 105 1.10 -17.33 -2.70
C ILE A 105 -0.37 -16.99 -2.46
N PRO A 106 -1.04 -17.65 -1.50
CA PRO A 106 -2.41 -17.31 -1.16
C PRO A 106 -2.50 -15.92 -0.57
N PHE A 107 -3.66 -15.27 -0.74
CA PHE A 107 -3.83 -13.90 -0.27
C PHE A 107 -5.19 -13.65 0.37
N VAL A 108 -5.16 -12.69 1.29
CA VAL A 108 -6.34 -12.07 1.90
C VAL A 108 -6.35 -10.59 1.58
N THR A 109 -7.54 -10.03 1.45
CA THR A 109 -7.71 -8.57 1.28
C THR A 109 -8.25 -7.99 2.57
N THR A 110 -7.88 -6.77 2.91
CA THR A 110 -8.70 -5.98 3.84
C THR A 110 -9.95 -5.47 3.12
N GLN A 111 -10.91 -4.91 3.87
CA GLN A 111 -12.08 -4.28 3.25
C GLN A 111 -11.68 -3.17 2.26
N MET A 112 -10.64 -2.39 2.59
CA MET A 112 -10.18 -1.28 1.76
C MET A 112 -9.17 -1.69 0.70
N GLY A 113 -8.50 -2.84 0.82
CA GLY A 113 -7.62 -3.41 -0.20
C GLY A 113 -8.34 -4.28 -1.23
N LYS A 114 -9.63 -4.55 -1.03
CA LYS A 114 -10.45 -5.29 -2.01
C LYS A 114 -10.44 -4.57 -3.36
N GLY A 115 -10.22 -5.34 -4.43
CA GLY A 115 -10.09 -4.83 -5.79
C GLY A 115 -8.66 -4.57 -6.25
N ALA A 116 -7.67 -4.58 -5.35
CA ALA A 116 -6.26 -4.43 -5.70
C ALA A 116 -5.66 -5.70 -6.36
N VAL A 117 -6.32 -6.85 -6.22
CA VAL A 117 -6.00 -8.11 -6.89
C VAL A 117 -7.29 -8.74 -7.38
N GLY A 118 -7.24 -9.47 -8.50
CA GLY A 118 -8.41 -10.17 -9.05
C GLY A 118 -9.01 -11.17 -8.05
N GLY A 119 -10.29 -11.00 -7.69
CA GLY A 119 -10.95 -11.92 -6.73
C GLY A 119 -11.27 -13.32 -7.29
N SER A 120 -10.93 -13.59 -8.56
CA SER A 120 -11.17 -14.86 -9.23
C SER A 120 -9.98 -15.83 -9.13
N HIS A 121 -8.89 -15.44 -8.46
CA HIS A 121 -7.75 -16.33 -8.23
C HIS A 121 -8.12 -17.46 -7.27
N ASP A 122 -7.65 -18.67 -7.55
CA ASP A 122 -7.74 -19.81 -6.63
C ASP A 122 -6.95 -19.57 -5.34
N GLU A 123 -6.03 -18.61 -5.33
CA GLU A 123 -5.23 -18.16 -4.19
C GLU A 123 -6.02 -17.27 -3.21
N TYR A 124 -7.22 -16.82 -3.59
CA TYR A 124 -7.97 -15.85 -2.81
C TYR A 124 -8.69 -16.51 -1.62
N LEU A 125 -8.23 -16.22 -0.40
CA LEU A 125 -8.78 -16.80 0.83
C LEU A 125 -9.95 -16.00 1.43
N GLY A 126 -10.20 -14.78 0.94
CA GLY A 126 -11.31 -13.95 1.38
C GLY A 126 -10.92 -12.51 1.77
N THR A 127 -11.93 -11.75 2.20
CA THR A 127 -11.75 -10.38 2.72
C THR A 127 -11.82 -10.42 4.24
N ALA A 128 -10.76 -9.95 4.89
CA ALA A 128 -10.74 -9.73 6.31
C ALA A 128 -11.59 -8.54 6.72
N ALA A 129 -12.43 -8.78 7.74
CA ALA A 129 -13.27 -7.79 8.40
C ALA A 129 -12.89 -7.69 9.88
N LEU A 130 -13.74 -7.07 10.70
CA LEU A 130 -13.46 -6.76 12.11
C LEU A 130 -13.54 -7.96 13.07
N SER A 131 -13.98 -9.13 12.60
CA SER A 131 -14.34 -10.28 13.44
C SER A 131 -13.17 -11.23 13.67
N GLU A 132 -12.77 -11.46 14.92
CA GLU A 132 -11.83 -12.53 15.26
C GLU A 132 -12.49 -13.92 15.14
N GLY A 133 -11.69 -14.96 14.90
CA GLY A 133 -12.17 -16.35 14.89
C GLY A 133 -12.83 -16.81 13.58
N ASP A 134 -12.85 -15.95 12.55
CA ASP A 134 -13.37 -16.31 11.22
C ASP A 134 -12.42 -17.27 10.45
N TYR A 135 -12.91 -17.88 9.37
CA TYR A 135 -12.20 -18.83 8.51
C TYR A 135 -10.81 -18.32 8.09
N ILE A 136 -10.73 -17.06 7.67
CA ILE A 136 -9.48 -16.38 7.29
C ILE A 136 -8.42 -16.38 8.40
N HIS A 137 -8.82 -16.42 9.68
CA HIS A 137 -7.88 -16.42 10.81
C HIS A 137 -7.16 -17.77 10.94
N LYS A 138 -7.69 -18.84 10.34
CA LYS A 138 -6.95 -20.09 10.19
C LYS A 138 -5.70 -19.87 9.33
N ALA A 139 -5.83 -19.09 8.24
CA ALA A 139 -4.70 -18.79 7.37
C ALA A 139 -3.61 -18.00 8.10
N PHE A 140 -4.00 -16.98 8.86
CA PHE A 140 -3.04 -16.23 9.69
C PHE A 140 -2.31 -17.09 10.72
N ARG A 141 -2.98 -18.09 11.31
CA ARG A 141 -2.35 -19.02 12.28
C ARG A 141 -1.41 -20.03 11.61
N GLN A 142 -1.62 -20.36 10.35
CA GLN A 142 -0.76 -21.27 9.59
C GLN A 142 0.43 -20.56 8.95
N ALA A 143 0.32 -19.25 8.73
CA ALA A 143 1.35 -18.49 8.08
C ALA A 143 2.63 -18.45 8.93
N ASP A 144 3.78 -18.63 8.28
CA ASP A 144 5.11 -18.42 8.87
C ASP A 144 5.78 -17.13 8.35
N LEU A 145 5.26 -16.58 7.26
CA LEU A 145 5.61 -15.27 6.70
C LEU A 145 4.35 -14.55 6.21
N ILE A 146 4.24 -13.26 6.53
CA ILE A 146 3.22 -12.37 5.99
C ILE A 146 3.89 -11.29 5.15
N VAL A 147 3.47 -11.17 3.89
CA VAL A 147 3.81 -10.02 3.03
C VAL A 147 2.63 -9.05 3.09
N ASN A 148 2.78 -7.93 3.77
CA ASN A 148 1.71 -6.94 3.95
C ASN A 148 1.88 -5.77 2.97
N ALA A 149 1.06 -5.76 1.92
CA ALA A 149 1.08 -4.78 0.84
C ALA A 149 0.13 -3.62 1.12
N GLY A 150 0.67 -2.42 1.29
CA GLY A 150 -0.10 -1.19 1.41
C GLY A 150 -0.92 -1.10 2.69
N HIS A 151 -0.38 -1.59 3.81
CA HIS A 151 -1.04 -1.41 5.12
C HIS A 151 -1.29 0.07 5.43
N ASP A 152 -2.50 0.38 5.88
CA ASP A 152 -2.88 1.69 6.41
C ASP A 152 -3.29 1.58 7.89
N VAL A 153 -2.82 2.50 8.73
CA VAL A 153 -3.13 2.55 10.18
C VAL A 153 -4.60 2.82 10.46
N VAL A 154 -5.34 3.39 9.51
CA VAL A 154 -6.80 3.54 9.64
C VAL A 154 -7.51 2.19 9.53
N GLU A 155 -6.85 1.17 8.97
CA GLU A 155 -7.35 -0.19 8.92
C GLU A 155 -6.94 -0.91 10.20
N LYS A 156 -7.91 -1.50 10.90
CA LYS A 156 -7.59 -2.53 11.89
C LYS A 156 -6.86 -3.65 11.13
N PRO A 157 -5.60 -3.98 11.47
CA PRO A 157 -4.87 -5.02 10.77
C PRO A 157 -5.62 -6.35 10.95
N PRO A 158 -5.71 -7.18 9.91
CA PRO A 158 -6.45 -8.44 9.97
C PRO A 158 -5.75 -9.53 10.79
N PHE A 159 -4.57 -9.22 11.31
CA PHE A 159 -3.78 -10.03 12.23
C PHE A 159 -3.10 -9.12 13.26
N LEU A 160 -2.72 -9.71 14.38
CA LEU A 160 -1.84 -9.08 15.37
C LEU A 160 -0.51 -9.82 15.37
N MET A 161 0.58 -9.08 15.49
CA MET A 161 1.90 -9.66 15.61
C MET A 161 2.17 -10.09 17.06
N HIS A 162 2.90 -11.18 17.20
CA HIS A 162 3.39 -11.72 18.47
C HIS A 162 4.87 -12.08 18.30
N GLN A 163 5.64 -12.11 19.39
CA GLN A 163 7.09 -12.37 19.30
C GLN A 163 7.41 -13.74 18.68
N ASP A 164 6.58 -14.75 18.94
CA ASP A 164 6.67 -16.10 18.36
C ASP A 164 5.80 -16.29 17.12
N GLY A 165 5.29 -15.19 16.54
CA GLY A 165 4.41 -15.19 15.36
C GLY A 165 5.17 -15.25 14.03
N PRO A 166 4.44 -15.19 12.90
CA PRO A 166 5.08 -15.11 11.58
C PRO A 166 5.94 -13.87 11.45
N LYS A 167 7.00 -13.97 10.63
CA LYS A 167 7.72 -12.78 10.18
C LYS A 167 6.80 -11.95 9.28
N VAL A 168 7.01 -10.65 9.25
CA VAL A 168 6.22 -9.70 8.46
C VAL A 168 7.12 -8.82 7.62
N ILE A 169 6.85 -8.78 6.31
CA ILE A 169 7.42 -7.85 5.35
C ILE A 169 6.38 -6.76 5.10
N HIS A 170 6.72 -5.50 5.36
CA HIS A 170 5.88 -4.34 5.09
C HIS A 170 6.24 -3.73 3.74
N VAL A 171 5.28 -3.62 2.82
CA VAL A 171 5.50 -3.02 1.49
C VAL A 171 4.64 -1.77 1.35
N ASN A 172 5.25 -0.59 1.35
CA ASN A 172 4.50 0.67 1.35
C ASN A 172 5.36 1.87 0.92
N PHE A 173 4.72 3.03 0.74
CA PHE A 173 5.43 4.28 0.47
C PHE A 173 6.08 4.89 1.70
N SER A 174 5.49 4.65 2.87
CA SER A 174 5.92 5.18 4.17
C SER A 174 6.39 4.04 5.07
N GLN A 175 7.20 4.37 6.07
CA GLN A 175 7.56 3.42 7.12
C GLN A 175 6.31 2.91 7.84
N ALA A 176 6.43 1.70 8.40
CA ALA A 176 5.43 1.16 9.31
C ALA A 176 5.37 2.00 10.59
N GLU A 177 4.16 2.32 11.05
CA GLU A 177 3.95 2.84 12.40
C GLU A 177 4.04 1.65 13.36
N ILE A 178 5.16 1.56 14.08
CA ILE A 178 5.44 0.44 14.98
C ILE A 178 4.68 0.62 16.28
N ASP A 179 3.95 -0.42 16.69
CA ASP A 179 3.33 -0.53 18.01
C ASP A 179 3.44 -1.97 18.56
N GLU A 180 2.73 -2.25 19.66
CA GLU A 180 2.76 -3.57 20.32
C GLU A 180 2.17 -4.71 19.47
N VAL A 181 1.41 -4.39 18.42
CA VAL A 181 0.67 -5.35 17.60
C VAL A 181 1.07 -5.35 16.13
N TYR A 182 1.90 -4.39 15.70
CA TYR A 182 2.44 -4.31 14.34
C TYR A 182 3.90 -3.81 14.36
N PHE A 183 4.83 -4.73 14.13
CA PHE A 183 6.28 -4.51 14.18
C PHE A 183 7.01 -5.34 13.10
N PRO A 184 6.93 -4.96 11.81
CA PRO A 184 7.50 -5.74 10.71
C PRO A 184 9.02 -5.90 10.80
N GLN A 185 9.54 -7.03 10.31
CA GLN A 185 10.97 -7.34 10.33
C GLN A 185 11.73 -6.76 9.13
N ILE A 186 11.05 -6.60 7.99
CA ILE A 186 11.60 -5.96 6.79
C ILE A 186 10.59 -4.93 6.28
N GLU A 187 11.08 -3.76 5.89
CA GLU A 187 10.29 -2.71 5.24
C GLU A 187 10.81 -2.46 3.82
N LEU A 188 9.94 -2.68 2.83
CA LEU A 188 10.17 -2.36 1.43
C LEU A 188 9.50 -1.02 1.11
N LEU A 189 10.30 0.04 1.20
CA LEU A 189 9.84 1.41 1.03
C LEU A 189 9.95 1.85 -0.43
N GLY A 190 8.80 2.09 -1.07
CA GLY A 190 8.76 2.49 -2.46
C GLY A 190 7.34 2.46 -3.04
N GLU A 191 7.26 2.70 -4.34
CA GLU A 191 6.03 2.49 -5.09
C GLU A 191 5.69 0.98 -5.09
N ILE A 192 4.51 0.64 -4.56
CA ILE A 192 4.08 -0.74 -4.31
C ILE A 192 4.11 -1.57 -5.59
N GLY A 193 3.58 -1.06 -6.71
CA GLY A 193 3.55 -1.80 -7.97
C GLY A 193 4.95 -2.18 -8.46
N THR A 194 5.85 -1.21 -8.59
CA THR A 194 7.24 -1.45 -9.01
C THR A 194 7.98 -2.37 -8.04
N THR A 195 7.72 -2.26 -6.73
CA THR A 195 8.29 -3.15 -5.72
C THR A 195 7.85 -4.59 -5.94
N PHE A 196 6.57 -4.83 -6.23
CA PHE A 196 6.05 -6.16 -6.53
C PHE A 196 6.54 -6.70 -7.89
N VAL A 197 6.75 -5.86 -8.90
CA VAL A 197 7.41 -6.26 -10.15
C VAL A 197 8.82 -6.79 -9.85
N SER A 198 9.62 -6.00 -9.12
CA SER A 198 10.99 -6.37 -8.76
C SER A 198 11.07 -7.62 -7.88
N LEU A 199 10.11 -7.83 -6.97
CA LEU A 199 9.99 -9.07 -6.20
C LEU A 199 9.62 -10.25 -7.09
N THR A 200 8.66 -10.08 -8.00
CA THR A 200 8.21 -11.14 -8.91
C THR A 200 9.38 -11.63 -9.76
N ASP A 201 10.19 -10.72 -10.31
CA ASP A 201 11.36 -11.08 -11.13
C ASP A 201 12.41 -11.88 -10.35
N ARG A 202 12.58 -11.61 -9.05
CA ARG A 202 13.51 -12.35 -8.19
C ARG A 202 13.04 -13.76 -7.86
N LEU A 203 11.72 -13.93 -7.74
CA LEU A 203 11.05 -15.16 -7.33
C LEU A 203 10.65 -16.06 -8.50
N ARG A 204 10.57 -15.51 -9.71
CA ARG A 204 10.22 -16.23 -10.94
C ARG A 204 11.09 -17.48 -11.08
N ASP A 205 10.43 -18.59 -11.41
CA ASP A 205 11.01 -19.94 -11.57
C ASP A 205 11.67 -20.55 -10.33
N LYS A 206 11.70 -19.85 -9.19
CA LYS A 206 12.27 -20.33 -7.91
C LYS A 206 11.20 -20.62 -6.85
N CYS A 207 10.04 -20.00 -7.00
CA CYS A 207 8.98 -19.98 -5.99
C CYS A 207 7.64 -20.34 -6.63
N ARG A 208 7.04 -21.44 -6.17
CA ARG A 208 5.65 -21.79 -6.47
C ARG A 208 5.05 -22.52 -5.26
N HIS A 209 4.20 -21.84 -4.52
CA HIS A 209 3.59 -22.38 -3.31
C HIS A 209 2.36 -23.24 -3.61
N ASP A 210 2.15 -24.26 -2.76
CA ASP A 210 0.93 -25.04 -2.73
C ASP A 210 -0.04 -24.38 -1.73
N PRO A 211 -1.19 -23.83 -2.19
CA PRO A 211 -2.15 -23.18 -1.30
C PRO A 211 -3.02 -24.17 -0.52
N SER A 212 -2.96 -25.49 -0.81
CA SER A 212 -3.80 -26.52 -0.18
C SER A 212 -3.85 -26.51 1.36
N PRO A 213 -2.74 -26.22 2.10
CA PRO A 213 -2.77 -26.16 3.56
C PRO A 213 -3.77 -25.14 4.12
N PHE A 214 -4.04 -24.07 3.38
CA PHE A 214 -4.96 -23.00 3.76
C PHE A 214 -6.44 -23.35 3.56
N TYR A 215 -6.72 -24.48 2.92
CA TYR A 215 -8.07 -24.98 2.63
C TYR A 215 -8.48 -26.22 3.45
N ALA A 216 -7.58 -26.72 4.31
CA ALA A 216 -7.81 -27.84 5.22
C ALA A 216 -8.36 -27.38 6.59
#